data_AF-A0A7S2LKN2-F1
#
_entry.id   AF-A0A7S2LKN2-F1
#
_cell.length_a   1.000
_cell.length_b   1.000
_cell.length_c   1.000
_cell.angle_alpha   90.00
_cell.angle_beta   90.00
_cell.angle_gamma   90.00
#
_symmetry.space_group_name_H-M   'P 1'
#
loop_
_entity.id
_entity.type
_entity.pdbx_description
1 polymer ?
#
loop_
_entity_poly.entity_id
_entity_poly.type
_entity_poly.pdbx_seq_one_letter_code
_entity_poly.pdbx_strand_id
1 'polypeptide(L)'
;YCPFPNVNELWCADPARYGSKSSLFTLGEIFSADSRCFETDSTFSICLESYCNHDTNALEVYIGDTTVKCDSDFQVKSIPSSNIKITCPRLSQACPDMFCPADCAGRGVCVYNSSAVCTEGTCRYRAACSCFDKNDTTALCTETNILDTKVSHDSETSTLYAILIIGGAVVGLVMLFFAWKWKKEKDRE
;
A
#
# COMPACT_ATOMS: atom_id res chain seq x y z
N TYR A 1 14.56 -8.74 -4.10
CA TYR A 1 15.55 -9.56 -3.37
C TYR A 1 15.34 -11.02 -3.76
N CYS A 2 16.40 -11.74 -4.13
CA CYS A 2 16.29 -13.14 -4.55
C CYS A 2 16.98 -14.04 -3.50
N PRO A 3 16.23 -14.85 -2.73
CA PRO A 3 16.84 -15.74 -1.75
C PRO A 3 17.55 -16.88 -2.48
N PHE A 4 18.87 -16.79 -2.58
CA PHE A 4 19.72 -17.90 -3.00
C PHE A 4 20.17 -18.69 -1.77
N PRO A 5 20.21 -20.04 -1.82
CA PRO A 5 20.50 -20.86 -0.64
C PRO A 5 21.89 -20.66 -0.05
N ASN A 6 22.86 -20.13 -0.80
CA ASN A 6 24.22 -19.95 -0.33
C ASN A 6 24.88 -18.75 -1.01
N VAL A 7 25.43 -17.86 -0.18
CA VAL A 7 26.34 -16.74 -0.45
C VAL A 7 25.84 -15.63 -1.41
N ASN A 8 25.32 -14.58 -0.76
CA ASN A 8 25.09 -13.22 -1.22
C ASN A 8 23.67 -12.90 -1.69
N GLU A 9 23.10 -11.91 -1.01
CA GLU A 9 21.90 -11.19 -1.39
C GLU A 9 22.02 -10.70 -2.83
N LEU A 10 21.28 -11.32 -3.75
CA LEU A 10 21.33 -10.98 -5.17
C LEU A 10 20.10 -10.15 -5.56
N TRP A 11 20.37 -8.96 -6.10
CA TRP A 11 19.36 -8.10 -6.70
C TRP A 11 19.35 -8.31 -8.22
N CYS A 12 18.24 -8.81 -8.76
CA CYS A 12 18.11 -9.08 -10.20
C CYS A 12 18.29 -7.82 -11.07
N ALA A 13 18.04 -6.64 -10.50
CA ALA A 13 18.24 -5.36 -11.17
C ALA A 13 19.54 -4.65 -10.74
N ASP A 14 20.54 -5.39 -10.22
CA ASP A 14 21.89 -4.87 -9.95
C ASP A 14 22.60 -4.43 -11.26
N PRO A 15 22.85 -3.12 -11.48
CA PRO A 15 23.49 -2.63 -12.69
C PRO A 15 24.89 -3.20 -12.93
N ALA A 16 25.61 -3.60 -11.86
CA ALA A 16 26.94 -4.19 -11.99
C ALA A 16 26.93 -5.55 -12.70
N ARG A 17 25.74 -6.18 -12.81
CA ARG A 17 25.55 -7.50 -13.42
C ARG A 17 24.84 -7.45 -14.75
N TYR A 18 24.42 -6.28 -15.23
CA TYR A 18 23.72 -6.18 -16.51
C TYR A 18 24.56 -6.76 -17.65
N GLY A 19 23.95 -7.62 -18.46
CA GLY A 19 24.64 -8.35 -19.54
C GLY A 19 25.59 -9.47 -19.08
N SER A 20 25.75 -9.71 -17.78
CA SER A 20 26.52 -10.85 -17.27
C SER A 20 25.77 -12.15 -17.54
N LYS A 21 26.46 -13.15 -18.08
CA LYS A 21 25.92 -14.51 -18.24
C LYS A 21 26.14 -15.30 -16.96
N SER A 22 25.06 -15.80 -16.37
CA SER A 22 25.14 -16.74 -15.26
C SER A 22 25.25 -18.18 -15.76
N SER A 23 25.48 -19.11 -14.82
CA SER A 23 25.37 -20.55 -15.07
C SER A 23 23.95 -21.00 -15.43
N LEU A 24 22.93 -20.19 -15.15
CA LEU A 24 21.51 -20.45 -15.44
C LEU A 24 21.02 -19.72 -16.69
N PHE A 25 21.92 -19.13 -17.50
CA PHE A 25 21.56 -18.44 -18.73
C PHE A 25 20.76 -19.32 -19.71
N THR A 26 21.03 -20.64 -19.72
CA THR A 26 20.26 -21.60 -20.53
C THR A 26 18.80 -21.78 -20.09
N LEU A 27 18.47 -21.35 -18.88
CA LEU A 27 17.11 -21.30 -18.33
C LEU A 27 16.47 -19.91 -18.47
N GLY A 28 17.12 -18.99 -19.21
CA GLY A 28 16.63 -17.63 -19.45
C GLY A 28 17.07 -16.62 -18.40
N GLU A 29 18.04 -16.93 -17.53
CA GLU A 29 18.47 -15.97 -16.51
C GLU A 29 19.12 -14.71 -17.13
N ILE A 30 18.56 -13.55 -16.78
CA ILE A 30 19.02 -12.23 -17.23
C ILE A 30 18.96 -11.26 -16.05
N PHE A 31 20.00 -10.43 -15.93
CA PHE A 31 20.02 -9.29 -15.03
C PHE A 31 19.77 -8.02 -15.85
N SER A 32 18.64 -7.36 -15.61
CA SER A 32 18.24 -6.10 -16.24
C SER A 32 17.43 -5.26 -15.23
N ALA A 33 17.13 -4.01 -15.58
CA ALA A 33 16.28 -3.14 -14.75
C ALA A 33 14.88 -3.75 -14.53
N ASP A 34 14.40 -4.53 -15.49
CA ASP A 34 13.08 -5.16 -15.50
C ASP A 34 13.11 -6.62 -15.02
N SER A 35 14.30 -7.13 -14.65
CA SER A 35 14.44 -8.49 -14.11
C SER A 35 13.93 -8.59 -12.69
N ARG A 36 13.08 -9.59 -12.47
CA ARG A 36 12.52 -9.94 -11.16
C ARG A 36 12.97 -11.34 -10.76
N CYS A 37 12.92 -11.62 -9.47
CA CYS A 37 13.25 -12.93 -8.94
C CYS A 37 12.03 -13.85 -9.00
N PHE A 38 12.24 -15.08 -9.47
CA PHE A 38 11.25 -16.15 -9.50
C PHE A 38 11.77 -17.34 -8.72
N GLU A 39 10.94 -17.85 -7.81
CA GLU A 39 11.20 -19.10 -7.12
C GLU A 39 11.03 -20.25 -8.11
N THR A 40 11.91 -21.24 -8.05
CA THR A 40 11.78 -22.46 -8.85
C THR A 40 11.33 -23.64 -7.98
N ASP A 41 10.84 -24.71 -8.61
CA ASP A 41 10.59 -25.99 -7.93
C ASP A 41 11.87 -26.77 -7.57
N SER A 42 13.04 -26.20 -7.90
CA SER A 42 14.36 -26.69 -7.51
C SER A 42 14.87 -25.94 -6.28
N THR A 43 16.12 -26.16 -5.88
CA THR A 43 16.70 -25.51 -4.70
C THR A 43 17.12 -24.06 -4.94
N PHE A 44 16.89 -23.46 -6.11
CA PHE A 44 17.39 -22.12 -6.43
C PHE A 44 16.26 -21.19 -6.92
N SER A 45 16.55 -19.90 -6.94
CA SER A 45 15.71 -18.89 -7.56
C SER A 45 16.41 -18.35 -8.81
N ILE A 46 15.66 -17.77 -9.74
CA ILE A 46 16.20 -17.30 -11.02
C ILE A 46 15.77 -15.86 -11.29
N CYS A 47 16.66 -15.05 -11.86
CA CYS A 47 16.33 -13.70 -12.32
C CYS A 47 15.81 -13.74 -13.76
N LEU A 48 14.54 -13.44 -13.97
CA LEU A 48 13.92 -13.40 -15.29
C LEU A 48 13.40 -12.01 -15.60
N GLU A 49 13.57 -11.60 -16.85
CA GLU A 49 12.99 -10.36 -17.34
C GLU A 49 11.47 -10.48 -17.37
N SER A 50 10.79 -9.44 -16.93
CA SER A 50 9.34 -9.48 -16.82
C SER A 50 8.70 -8.11 -16.99
N TYR A 51 7.48 -8.11 -17.49
CA TYR A 51 6.73 -6.91 -17.82
C TYR A 51 5.33 -6.97 -17.21
N CYS A 52 4.92 -5.88 -16.59
CA CYS A 52 3.60 -5.71 -16.03
C CYS A 52 2.65 -5.26 -17.13
N ASN A 53 1.91 -6.21 -17.72
CA ASN A 53 0.95 -5.88 -18.77
C ASN A 53 -0.35 -5.36 -18.15
N HIS A 54 -0.50 -4.03 -18.14
CA HIS A 54 -1.68 -3.35 -17.61
C HIS A 54 -2.97 -3.64 -18.40
N ASP A 55 -2.87 -3.95 -19.70
CA ASP A 55 -4.02 -4.25 -20.55
C ASP A 55 -4.57 -5.66 -20.26
N THR A 56 -3.68 -6.62 -19.96
CA THR A 56 -4.08 -8.00 -19.63
C THR A 56 -4.13 -8.28 -18.13
N ASN A 57 -3.77 -7.30 -17.30
CA ASN A 57 -3.61 -7.38 -15.85
C ASN A 57 -2.82 -8.62 -15.42
N ALA A 58 -1.70 -8.87 -16.09
CA ALA A 58 -0.86 -10.02 -15.83
C ALA A 58 0.62 -9.67 -15.89
N LEU A 59 1.43 -10.48 -15.21
CA LEU A 59 2.88 -10.40 -15.31
C LEU A 59 3.33 -11.31 -16.46
N GLU A 60 3.92 -10.72 -17.48
CA GLU A 60 4.57 -11.44 -18.58
C GLU A 60 6.03 -11.68 -18.23
N VAL A 61 6.50 -12.91 -18.41
CA VAL A 61 7.86 -13.35 -18.07
C VAL A 61 8.53 -13.82 -19.35
N TYR A 62 9.65 -13.21 -19.70
CA TYR A 62 10.39 -13.52 -20.92
C TYR A 62 11.49 -14.54 -20.60
N ILE A 63 11.44 -15.69 -21.25
CA ILE A 63 12.38 -16.80 -21.09
C ILE A 63 12.88 -17.19 -22.48
N GLY A 64 14.04 -16.66 -22.86
CA GLY A 64 14.53 -16.76 -24.23
C GLY A 64 13.52 -16.16 -25.22
N ASP A 65 13.12 -16.91 -26.23
CA ASP A 65 12.15 -16.46 -27.24
C ASP A 65 10.69 -16.71 -26.83
N THR A 66 10.44 -17.21 -25.62
CA THR A 66 9.10 -17.55 -25.15
C THR A 66 8.62 -16.59 -24.08
N THR A 67 7.37 -16.18 -24.18
CA THR A 67 6.69 -15.40 -23.13
C THR A 67 5.75 -16.30 -22.34
N VAL A 68 5.92 -16.32 -21.03
CA VAL A 68 5.07 -17.04 -20.08
C VAL A 68 4.25 -16.01 -19.31
N LYS A 69 2.93 -16.19 -19.25
CA LYS A 69 2.02 -15.26 -18.60
C LYS A 69 1.58 -15.75 -17.22
N CYS A 70 1.77 -14.94 -16.18
CA CYS A 70 1.28 -15.16 -14.82
C CYS A 70 -0.04 -14.40 -14.61
N ASP A 71 -1.16 -15.13 -14.61
CA ASP A 71 -2.51 -14.54 -14.48
C ASP A 71 -2.96 -14.42 -13.01
N SER A 72 -2.31 -15.13 -12.09
CA SER A 72 -2.64 -15.12 -10.67
C SER A 72 -1.40 -15.30 -9.80
N ASP A 73 -1.51 -14.87 -8.54
CA ASP A 73 -0.49 -15.11 -7.52
C ASP A 73 -0.15 -16.60 -7.41
N PHE A 74 1.13 -16.92 -7.25
CA PHE A 74 1.64 -18.28 -7.00
C PHE A 74 1.30 -19.31 -8.08
N GLN A 75 0.90 -18.87 -9.27
CA GLN A 75 0.68 -19.76 -10.39
C GLN A 75 1.99 -20.44 -10.79
N VAL A 76 1.97 -21.76 -10.96
CA VAL A 76 3.16 -22.52 -11.36
C VAL A 76 3.22 -22.60 -12.89
N LYS A 77 4.37 -22.28 -13.47
CA LYS A 77 4.62 -22.32 -14.92
C LYS A 77 5.87 -23.11 -15.23
N SER A 78 5.86 -23.86 -16.32
CA SER A 78 7.05 -24.58 -16.76
C SER A 78 7.96 -23.65 -17.55
N ILE A 79 9.26 -23.70 -17.29
CA ILE A 79 10.26 -23.04 -18.13
C ILE A 79 10.35 -23.84 -19.44
N PRO A 80 10.16 -23.20 -20.61
CA PRO A 80 10.29 -23.86 -21.91
C PRO A 80 11.61 -24.62 -22.05
N SER A 81 11.56 -25.80 -22.66
CA SER A 81 12.74 -26.64 -22.91
C SER A 81 13.49 -27.12 -21.65
N SER A 82 12.84 -27.09 -20.48
CA SER A 82 13.37 -27.66 -19.23
C SER A 82 12.28 -28.39 -18.44
N ASN A 83 12.70 -29.18 -17.45
CA ASN A 83 11.77 -29.80 -16.49
C ASN A 83 11.54 -28.95 -15.23
N ILE A 84 12.08 -27.72 -15.21
CA ILE A 84 12.04 -26.82 -14.07
C ILE A 84 10.80 -25.94 -14.20
N LYS A 85 10.16 -25.68 -13.06
CA LYS A 85 9.01 -24.79 -12.98
C LYS A 85 9.36 -23.57 -12.18
N ILE A 86 8.76 -22.45 -12.54
CA ILE A 86 8.75 -21.22 -11.76
C ILE A 86 7.40 -21.05 -11.08
N THR A 87 7.44 -20.48 -9.88
CA THR A 87 6.25 -19.99 -9.18
C THR A 87 6.14 -18.49 -9.41
N CYS A 88 5.03 -18.07 -10.02
CA CYS A 88 4.73 -16.66 -10.20
C CYS A 88 4.67 -15.95 -8.83
N PRO A 89 5.28 -14.76 -8.68
CA PRO A 89 5.23 -14.03 -7.43
C PRO A 89 3.79 -13.55 -7.13
N ARG A 90 3.59 -12.97 -5.95
CA ARG A 90 2.40 -12.14 -5.73
C ARG A 90 2.43 -10.99 -6.71
N LEU A 91 1.39 -10.86 -7.54
CA LEU A 91 1.33 -9.85 -8.59
C LEU A 91 1.35 -8.44 -8.00
N SER A 92 0.80 -8.23 -6.80
CA SER A 92 0.88 -6.95 -6.08
C SER A 92 2.29 -6.57 -5.62
N GLN A 93 3.19 -7.54 -5.47
CA GLN A 93 4.60 -7.28 -5.13
C GLN A 93 5.45 -7.08 -6.38
N ALA A 94 5.18 -7.84 -7.45
CA ALA A 94 5.92 -7.72 -8.70
C ALA A 94 5.48 -6.52 -9.56
N CYS A 95 4.18 -6.21 -9.53
CA CYS A 95 3.52 -5.17 -10.31
C CYS A 95 2.63 -4.29 -9.41
N PRO A 96 3.21 -3.55 -8.45
CA PRO A 96 2.42 -2.73 -7.52
C PRO A 96 1.49 -1.77 -8.26
N ASP A 97 1.95 -1.17 -9.37
CA ASP A 97 1.15 -0.22 -10.15
C ASP A 97 -0.07 -0.82 -10.86
N MET A 98 -0.10 -2.15 -11.07
CA MET A 98 -1.30 -2.83 -11.58
C MET A 98 -2.40 -2.93 -10.52
N PHE A 99 -2.02 -2.98 -9.24
CA PHE A 99 -2.94 -3.14 -8.11
C PHE A 99 -3.24 -1.83 -7.42
N CYS A 100 -2.28 -0.92 -7.33
CA CYS A 100 -2.48 0.41 -6.82
C CYS A 100 -1.54 1.38 -7.55
N PRO A 101 -2.03 2.11 -8.55
CA PRO A 101 -1.15 2.92 -9.38
C PRO A 101 -0.52 4.04 -8.53
N ALA A 102 0.82 4.04 -8.49
CA ALA A 102 1.64 4.96 -7.70
C ALA A 102 1.27 5.05 -6.20
N ASP A 103 0.63 4.02 -5.63
CA ASP A 103 0.11 4.03 -4.25
C ASP A 103 -0.72 5.29 -3.92
N CYS A 104 -1.51 5.76 -4.90
CA CYS A 104 -2.26 7.00 -4.82
C CYS A 104 -1.42 8.22 -4.43
N ALA A 105 -0.12 8.18 -4.79
CA ALA A 105 0.91 9.12 -4.44
C ALA A 105 1.00 9.44 -2.93
N GLY A 106 0.54 8.52 -2.07
CA GLY A 106 0.41 8.71 -0.62
C GLY A 106 -0.68 9.70 -0.20
N ARG A 107 -1.57 10.10 -1.11
CA ARG A 107 -2.60 11.15 -0.93
C ARG A 107 -4.03 10.64 -1.08
N GLY A 108 -4.20 9.33 -1.01
CA GLY A 108 -5.51 8.70 -1.04
C GLY A 108 -5.47 7.29 -0.47
N VAL A 109 -6.64 6.66 -0.48
CA VAL A 109 -6.80 5.24 -0.16
C VAL A 109 -6.98 4.48 -1.46
N CYS A 110 -6.22 3.41 -1.63
CA CYS A 110 -6.45 2.48 -2.72
C CYS A 110 -7.73 1.69 -2.44
N VAL A 111 -8.78 1.98 -3.20
CA VAL A 111 -10.06 1.28 -3.09
C VAL A 111 -10.07 0.17 -4.13
N TYR A 112 -9.94 -1.06 -3.63
CA TYR A 112 -10.16 -2.27 -4.41
C TYR A 112 -11.67 -2.44 -4.59
N ASN A 113 -12.20 -2.01 -5.74
CA ASN A 113 -13.61 -2.21 -6.03
C ASN A 113 -13.87 -3.71 -6.18
N SER A 114 -14.87 -4.23 -5.46
CA SER A 114 -15.38 -5.60 -5.62
C SER A 114 -16.17 -5.80 -6.93
N SER A 115 -16.41 -4.73 -7.67
CA SER A 115 -17.04 -4.76 -8.99
C SER A 115 -15.95 -4.89 -10.06
N ALA A 116 -15.82 -6.08 -10.61
CA ALA A 116 -14.93 -6.32 -11.74
C ALA A 116 -15.37 -5.46 -12.94
N VAL A 117 -14.43 -4.76 -13.56
CA VAL A 117 -14.63 -4.14 -14.87
C VAL A 117 -14.48 -5.26 -15.89
N CYS A 118 -15.55 -5.54 -16.63
CA CYS A 118 -15.54 -6.57 -17.66
C CYS A 118 -15.39 -5.94 -19.04
N THR A 119 -14.38 -6.36 -19.79
CA THR A 119 -14.17 -5.96 -21.18
C THR A 119 -13.98 -7.23 -22.00
N GLU A 120 -14.75 -7.39 -23.08
CA GLU A 120 -14.68 -8.54 -23.99
C GLU A 120 -14.77 -9.91 -23.28
N GLY A 121 -15.66 -10.04 -22.30
CA GLY A 121 -15.87 -11.29 -21.56
C GLY A 121 -14.82 -11.61 -20.50
N THR A 122 -13.80 -10.76 -20.31
CA THR A 122 -12.82 -10.88 -19.23
C THR A 122 -13.12 -9.86 -18.15
N CYS A 123 -13.50 -10.32 -16.95
CA CYS A 123 -13.78 -9.49 -15.79
C CYS A 123 -12.52 -9.34 -14.93
N ARG A 124 -12.14 -8.11 -14.61
CA ARG A 124 -10.94 -7.82 -13.81
C ARG A 124 -11.22 -6.79 -12.73
N TYR A 125 -10.66 -7.02 -11.55
CA TYR A 125 -10.70 -6.08 -10.44
C TYR A 125 -9.59 -5.04 -10.66
N ARG A 126 -9.97 -3.76 -10.78
CA ARG A 126 -9.03 -2.64 -10.85
C ARG A 126 -9.17 -1.86 -9.57
N ALA A 127 -8.08 -1.63 -8.83
CA ALA A 127 -8.14 -0.67 -7.75
C ALA A 127 -8.11 0.74 -8.32
N ALA A 128 -8.85 1.63 -7.66
CA ALA A 128 -8.88 3.05 -7.98
C ALA A 128 -8.46 3.82 -6.73
N CYS A 129 -7.81 4.96 -6.95
CA CYS A 129 -7.47 5.85 -5.85
C CYS A 129 -8.68 6.68 -5.44
N SER A 130 -9.02 6.60 -4.15
CA SER A 130 -9.94 7.53 -3.49
C SER A 130 -9.10 8.58 -2.78
N CYS A 131 -8.98 9.76 -3.38
CA CYS A 131 -8.16 10.85 -2.86
C CYS A 131 -8.70 11.39 -1.52
N PHE A 132 -7.78 11.83 -0.65
CA PHE A 132 -8.15 12.45 0.62
C PHE A 132 -8.76 13.85 0.41
N ASP A 133 -8.24 14.61 -0.55
CA ASP A 133 -8.88 15.83 -1.02
C ASP A 133 -10.01 15.47 -1.98
N LYS A 134 -11.22 15.89 -1.65
CA LYS A 134 -12.42 15.66 -2.48
C LYS A 134 -12.41 16.46 -3.78
N ASN A 135 -11.59 17.52 -3.86
CA ASN A 135 -11.43 18.31 -5.08
C ASN A 135 -10.42 17.68 -6.04
N ASP A 136 -9.57 16.77 -5.56
CA ASP A 136 -8.64 16.03 -6.41
C ASP A 136 -9.37 14.84 -7.05
N THR A 137 -9.78 15.03 -8.30
CA THR A 137 -10.44 13.98 -9.11
C THR A 137 -9.46 13.24 -10.02
N THR A 138 -8.15 13.43 -9.84
CA THR A 138 -7.15 12.75 -10.68
C THR A 138 -7.06 11.27 -10.31
N ALA A 139 -6.70 10.44 -11.29
CA ALA A 139 -6.64 8.98 -11.09
C ALA A 139 -5.59 8.53 -10.05
N LEU A 140 -4.63 9.39 -9.72
CA LEU A 140 -3.48 9.09 -8.84
C LEU A 140 -3.39 10.03 -7.63
N CYS A 141 -4.37 10.91 -7.42
CA CYS A 141 -4.34 11.94 -6.39
C CYS A 141 -3.13 12.89 -6.50
N THR A 142 -2.85 13.40 -7.70
CA THR A 142 -1.69 14.26 -8.01
C THR A 142 -1.89 15.74 -7.79
N GLU A 143 -3.13 16.21 -7.67
CA GLU A 143 -3.46 17.64 -7.57
C GLU A 143 -3.67 18.11 -6.12
N THR A 144 -3.75 17.18 -5.18
CA THR A 144 -3.84 17.46 -3.74
C THR A 144 -2.63 18.28 -3.28
N ASN A 145 -2.87 19.50 -2.81
CA ASN A 145 -1.84 20.40 -2.35
C ASN A 145 -1.30 19.95 -0.98
N ILE A 146 -0.04 19.49 -0.93
CA ILE A 146 0.59 18.94 0.29
C ILE A 146 0.94 20.05 1.31
N LEU A 147 0.80 21.32 0.91
CA LEU A 147 1.21 22.48 1.70
C LEU A 147 0.14 23.04 2.62
N ASP A 148 -1.10 22.53 2.62
CA ASP A 148 -2.10 23.01 3.57
C ASP A 148 -2.12 22.13 4.84
N THR A 149 -1.02 22.16 5.59
CA THR A 149 -1.07 21.93 7.04
C THR A 149 -1.78 23.10 7.71
N LYS A 150 -3.07 23.28 7.39
CA LYS A 150 -4.00 23.68 8.44
C LYS A 150 -4.15 22.47 9.34
N VAL A 151 -3.14 22.31 10.22
CA VAL A 151 -3.39 21.73 11.53
C VAL A 151 -4.55 22.53 12.06
N SER A 152 -5.74 21.94 12.04
CA SER A 152 -6.85 22.40 12.83
C SER A 152 -6.35 22.36 14.26
N HIS A 153 -5.76 23.47 14.71
CA HIS A 153 -5.70 23.78 16.12
C HIS A 153 -7.16 23.82 16.51
N ASP A 154 -7.64 22.70 17.03
CA ASP A 154 -8.95 22.59 17.64
C ASP A 154 -8.88 23.54 18.85
N SER A 155 -9.26 24.77 18.55
CA SER A 155 -9.61 25.88 19.41
C SER A 155 -9.63 25.50 20.91
N GLU A 156 -8.53 25.79 21.61
CA GLU A 156 -8.40 25.72 23.08
C GLU A 156 -9.49 26.52 23.83
N THR A 157 -10.30 27.28 23.11
CA THR A 157 -11.38 28.11 23.61
C THR A 157 -12.52 27.33 24.27
N SER A 158 -12.74 26.05 23.97
CA SER A 158 -13.82 25.26 24.62
C SER A 158 -13.53 24.87 26.08
N THR A 159 -12.26 24.68 26.45
CA THR A 159 -11.89 24.18 27.78
C THR A 159 -11.96 25.26 28.84
N LEU A 160 -11.61 26.50 28.49
CA LEU A 160 -11.61 27.65 29.40
C LEU A 160 -13.04 28.07 29.80
N TYR A 161 -13.99 28.03 28.86
CA TYR A 161 -15.40 28.27 29.16
C TYR A 161 -16.01 27.18 30.04
N ALA A 162 -15.67 25.91 29.81
CA ALA A 162 -16.12 24.81 30.67
C ALA A 162 -15.62 24.97 32.12
N ILE A 163 -14.36 25.38 32.32
CA ILE A 163 -13.79 25.63 33.65
C ILE A 163 -14.47 26.81 34.34
N LEU A 164 -14.75 27.91 33.63
CA LEU A 164 -15.44 29.08 34.20
C LEU A 164 -16.88 28.75 34.64
N ILE A 165 -17.62 27.95 33.85
CA ILE A 165 -18.99 27.56 34.19
C ILE A 165 -19.02 26.63 35.42
N ILE A 166 -18.13 25.63 35.44
CA ILE A 166 -18.04 24.69 36.57
C ILE A 166 -17.58 25.43 37.83
N GLY A 167 -16.56 26.29 37.72
CA GLY A 167 -16.06 27.09 38.83
C GLY A 167 -17.13 28.02 39.41
N GLY A 168 -17.90 28.70 38.55
CA GLY A 168 -19.00 29.58 38.98
C GLY A 168 -20.12 28.84 39.73
N ALA A 169 -20.51 27.66 39.23
CA ALA A 169 -21.56 26.85 39.87
C ALA A 169 -21.16 26.37 41.27
N VAL A 170 -19.91 25.93 41.46
CA VAL A 170 -19.42 25.46 42.77
C VAL A 170 -19.39 26.59 43.80
N VAL A 171 -18.88 27.77 43.42
CA VAL A 171 -18.83 28.93 44.34
C VAL A 171 -20.25 29.38 44.73
N GLY A 172 -21.18 29.39 43.78
CA GLY A 172 -22.58 29.72 44.05
C GLY A 172 -23.25 28.77 45.04
N LEU A 173 -23.03 27.46 44.90
CA LEU A 173 -23.58 26.46 45.82
C LEU A 173 -23.00 26.55 47.23
N VAL A 174 -21.70 26.85 47.36
CA VAL A 174 -21.05 27.03 48.66
C VAL A 174 -21.62 28.26 49.38
N MET A 175 -21.79 29.38 48.69
CA MET A 175 -22.40 30.59 49.26
C MET A 175 -23.83 30.35 49.74
N LEU A 176 -24.64 29.63 48.96
CA LEU A 176 -26.01 29.26 49.35
C LEU A 176 -26.02 28.34 50.58
N PHE A 177 -25.10 27.39 50.67
CA PHE A 177 -24.98 26.50 51.83
C PHE A 177 -24.66 27.28 53.11
N PHE A 178 -23.71 28.22 53.05
CA PHE A 178 -23.37 29.07 54.19
C PHE A 178 -24.52 30.00 54.58
N ALA A 179 -25.19 30.62 53.61
CA ALA A 179 -26.36 31.46 53.88
C ALA A 179 -27.51 30.66 54.53
N TRP A 180 -27.75 29.43 54.05
CA TRP A 180 -28.76 28.54 54.63
C TRP A 180 -28.39 28.10 56.04
N LYS A 181 -27.12 27.73 56.28
CA LYS A 181 -26.62 27.37 57.60
C LYS A 181 -26.74 28.53 58.58
N TRP A 182 -26.35 29.74 58.17
CA TRP A 182 -26.42 30.93 59.01
C TRP A 182 -27.86 31.32 59.37
N LYS A 183 -28.79 31.21 58.41
CA LYS A 183 -30.23 31.38 58.68
C LYS A 183 -30.74 30.37 59.72
N LYS A 184 -30.34 29.10 59.62
CA LYS A 184 -30.76 28.04 60.54
C LYS A 184 -30.25 28.24 61.97
N GLU A 185 -29.07 28.83 62.15
CA GLU A 185 -28.54 29.19 63.47
C GLU A 185 -29.31 30.36 64.08
N LYS A 186 -29.67 31.38 63.28
CA LYS A 186 -30.45 32.52 63.74
C LYS A 186 -31.88 32.16 64.16
N ASP A 187 -32.52 31.20 63.50
CA ASP A 187 -33.88 30.75 63.84
C ASP A 187 -33.92 29.85 65.11
N ARG A 188 -32.76 29.54 65.72
CA ARG A 188 -32.63 28.71 66.94
C ARG A 188 -32.36 29.50 68.23
N GLU A 189 -32.09 30.80 68.13
CA GLU A 189 -31.97 31.75 69.24
C GLU A 189 -33.31 32.45 69.50
#